data_AF-A0A8T3N4S7-F1
#
_entry.id   AF-A0A8T3N4S7-F1
#
_cell.length_a   1.000
_cell.length_b   1.000
_cell.length_c   1.000
_cell.angle_alpha   90.00
_cell.angle_beta   90.00
_cell.angle_gamma   90.00
#
_symmetry.space_group_name_H-M   'P 1'
#
loop_
_entity.id
_entity.type
_entity.pdbx_description
1 polymer ?
#
loop_
_entity_poly.entity_id
_entity_poly.type
_entity_poly.pdbx_seq_one_letter_code
_entity_poly.pdbx_strand_id
1 'polypeptide(L)'
;MAIGLLALAGCATAPRTDSLPADPRAAWTQRQQALSQQPAWRMTGKLSVQTPEEGWFAGVGWEQRGEHFQIDMRDSFGRVVARIQGDDRRVMLTRHDGSTARAASPETLTRQLFGWALPVSGLRYWVRGLPGAQVDSKALAATRKLDVRGRLKHLEQSGWSVDYQAYQDAEPIALPGKIAVTGHDLRVKLIVETWEMPDVSAQWR
;
A
#
# COMPACT_ATOMS: atom_id res chain seq x y z
N MET A 1 -5.85 -63.93 -13.38
CA MET A 1 -5.48 -62.90 -12.38
C MET A 1 -5.00 -61.68 -13.13
N ALA A 2 -5.77 -60.59 -13.13
CA ALA A 2 -5.39 -59.32 -13.73
C ALA A 2 -4.86 -58.40 -12.63
N ILE A 3 -3.58 -58.03 -12.70
CA ILE A 3 -2.95 -57.09 -11.76
C ILE A 3 -2.86 -55.75 -12.49
N GLY A 4 -3.74 -54.83 -12.13
CA GLY A 4 -3.69 -53.44 -12.57
C GLY A 4 -2.65 -52.68 -11.76
N LEU A 5 -1.63 -52.13 -12.42
CA LEU A 5 -0.71 -51.17 -11.82
C LEU A 5 -1.36 -49.79 -11.77
N LEU A 6 -1.63 -49.30 -10.56
CA LEU A 6 -1.93 -47.90 -10.30
C LEU A 6 -0.65 -47.06 -10.46
N ALA A 7 -0.66 -46.11 -11.40
CA ALA A 7 0.36 -45.07 -11.48
C ALA A 7 0.00 -43.93 -10.52
N LEU A 8 0.78 -43.77 -9.44
CA LEU A 8 0.72 -42.60 -8.57
C LEU A 8 1.45 -41.43 -9.28
N ALA A 9 0.69 -40.51 -9.86
CA ALA A 9 1.22 -39.22 -10.30
C ALA A 9 1.39 -38.32 -9.06
N GLY A 10 2.58 -38.33 -8.47
CA GLY A 10 2.96 -37.36 -7.43
C GLY A 10 3.28 -36.01 -8.07
N CYS A 11 2.39 -35.03 -7.93
CA CYS A 11 2.74 -33.63 -8.16
C CYS A 11 3.75 -33.20 -7.08
N ALA A 12 5.05 -33.34 -7.36
CA ALA A 12 6.10 -32.74 -6.55
C ALA A 12 6.02 -31.21 -6.73
N THR A 13 5.44 -30.53 -5.74
CA THR A 13 5.54 -29.07 -5.61
C THR A 13 7.01 -28.72 -5.40
N ALA A 14 7.64 -28.15 -6.43
CA ALA A 14 9.03 -27.72 -6.34
C ALA A 14 9.18 -26.68 -5.21
N PRO A 15 10.18 -26.80 -4.32
CA PRO A 15 10.41 -25.82 -3.28
C PRO A 15 10.72 -24.46 -3.92
N ARG A 16 9.97 -23.42 -3.53
CA ARG A 16 10.18 -22.04 -3.98
C ARG A 16 11.56 -21.61 -3.47
N THR A 17 12.55 -21.67 -4.35
CA THR A 17 13.91 -21.26 -4.00
C THR A 17 13.95 -19.74 -4.01
N ASP A 18 14.34 -19.16 -2.88
CA ASP A 18 14.38 -17.71 -2.66
C ASP A 18 15.62 -17.08 -3.34
N SER A 19 15.83 -17.43 -4.61
CA SER A 19 16.98 -17.02 -5.40
C SER A 19 16.82 -15.58 -5.91
N LEU A 20 17.94 -14.88 -6.02
CA LEU A 20 17.97 -13.56 -6.64
C LEU A 20 17.53 -13.68 -8.12
N PRO A 21 16.72 -12.75 -8.63
CA PRO A 21 16.33 -12.76 -10.03
C PRO A 21 17.55 -12.49 -10.92
N ALA A 22 17.58 -13.12 -12.09
CA ALA A 22 18.64 -12.90 -13.08
C ALA A 22 18.63 -11.47 -13.64
N ASP A 23 17.44 -10.86 -13.77
CA ASP A 23 17.26 -9.48 -14.18
C ASP A 23 16.29 -8.74 -13.25
N PRO A 24 16.77 -7.75 -12.47
CA PRO A 24 15.92 -6.90 -11.63
C PRO A 24 14.84 -6.14 -12.41
N ARG A 25 15.04 -5.84 -13.70
CA ARG A 25 14.04 -5.13 -14.52
C ARG A 25 12.88 -6.04 -14.92
N ALA A 26 13.16 -7.27 -15.35
CA ALA A 26 12.13 -8.27 -15.58
C ALA A 26 11.34 -8.59 -14.30
N ALA A 27 12.05 -8.77 -13.17
CA ALA A 27 11.43 -9.01 -11.86
C ALA A 27 10.51 -7.85 -11.44
N TRP A 28 10.92 -6.61 -11.71
CA TRP A 28 10.09 -5.42 -11.50
C TRP A 28 8.78 -5.49 -12.29
N THR A 29 8.83 -5.77 -13.60
CA THR A 29 7.63 -5.85 -14.44
C THR A 29 6.68 -6.94 -13.95
N GLN A 30 7.20 -8.14 -13.63
CA GLN A 30 6.40 -9.24 -13.10
C GLN A 30 5.73 -8.88 -11.77
N ARG A 31 6.48 -8.22 -10.88
CA ARG A 31 5.97 -7.72 -9.60
C ARG A 31 4.83 -6.73 -9.78
N GLN A 32 4.98 -5.75 -10.69
CA GLN A 32 3.93 -4.77 -10.95
C GLN A 32 2.65 -5.45 -11.45
N GLN A 33 2.78 -6.41 -12.36
CA GLN A 33 1.66 -7.18 -12.87
C GLN A 33 0.98 -7.97 -11.75
N ALA A 34 1.73 -8.72 -10.94
CA ALA A 34 1.17 -9.50 -9.83
C ALA A 34 0.38 -8.62 -8.84
N LEU A 35 0.94 -7.45 -8.46
CA LEU A 35 0.27 -6.52 -7.56
C LEU A 35 -0.96 -5.86 -8.21
N SER A 36 -0.94 -5.57 -9.51
CA SER A 36 -2.11 -5.01 -10.22
C SER A 36 -3.31 -5.97 -10.24
N GLN A 37 -3.07 -7.28 -10.22
CA GLN A 37 -4.10 -8.32 -10.18
C GLN A 37 -4.68 -8.55 -8.77
N GLN A 38 -4.15 -7.86 -7.75
CA GLN A 38 -4.62 -7.92 -6.37
C GLN A 38 -5.02 -6.52 -5.90
N PRO A 39 -6.18 -6.02 -6.35
CA PRO A 39 -6.63 -4.67 -6.00
C PRO A 39 -7.14 -4.56 -4.55
N ALA A 40 -7.44 -5.68 -3.90
CA ALA A 40 -7.86 -5.74 -2.51
C ALA A 40 -6.68 -6.08 -1.59
N TRP A 41 -6.53 -5.31 -0.51
CA TRP A 41 -5.47 -5.50 0.48
C TRP A 41 -5.85 -4.81 1.79
N ARG A 42 -5.25 -5.28 2.88
CA ARG A 42 -5.29 -4.60 4.18
C ARG A 42 -3.90 -4.47 4.77
N MET A 43 -3.71 -3.42 5.55
CA MET A 43 -2.54 -3.29 6.42
C MET A 43 -2.91 -2.67 7.76
N THR A 44 -2.12 -2.99 8.77
CA THR A 44 -2.02 -2.18 9.99
C THR A 44 -0.62 -1.64 10.14
N GLY A 45 -0.47 -0.53 10.85
CA GLY A 45 0.84 0.04 11.10
C GLY A 45 0.81 1.33 11.90
N LYS A 46 1.91 2.06 11.80
CA LYS A 46 2.12 3.36 12.46
C LYS A 46 2.50 4.40 11.43
N LEU A 47 1.83 5.54 11.51
CA LEU A 47 2.05 6.71 10.68
C LEU A 47 2.63 7.83 11.54
N SER A 48 3.71 8.45 11.07
CA SER A 48 4.14 9.75 11.56
C SER A 48 4.11 10.77 10.43
N VAL A 49 3.60 11.96 10.71
CA VAL A 49 3.57 13.09 9.79
C VAL A 49 4.28 14.24 10.47
N GLN A 50 5.29 14.80 9.81
CA GLN A 50 6.06 15.92 10.33
C GLN A 50 5.97 17.09 9.35
N THR A 51 5.58 18.24 9.86
CA THR A 51 5.62 19.54 9.18
C THR A 51 6.77 20.37 9.79
N PRO A 52 7.04 21.60 9.30
CA PRO A 52 7.98 22.50 9.96
C PRO A 52 7.54 22.91 11.37
N GLU A 53 6.24 22.90 11.65
CA GLU A 53 5.65 23.43 12.88
C GLU A 53 5.39 22.33 13.92
N GLU A 54 4.97 21.14 13.47
CA GLU A 54 4.49 20.09 14.36
C GLU A 54 4.75 18.67 13.86
N GLY A 55 4.57 17.71 14.76
CA GLY A 55 4.65 16.28 14.48
C GLY A 55 3.41 15.56 14.98
N TRP A 56 2.79 14.77 14.10
CA TRP A 56 1.64 13.92 14.38
C TRP A 56 2.03 12.45 14.31
N PHE A 57 1.48 11.65 15.23
CA PHE A 57 1.66 10.20 15.27
C PHE A 57 0.32 9.51 15.48
N ALA A 58 0.06 8.46 14.70
CA ALA A 58 -1.15 7.65 14.83
C ALA A 58 -0.89 6.19 14.46
N GLY A 59 -1.63 5.29 15.10
CA GLY A 59 -1.85 3.97 14.52
C GLY A 59 -2.71 4.09 13.26
N VAL A 60 -2.48 3.23 12.28
CA VAL A 60 -3.27 3.21 11.04
C VAL A 60 -3.76 1.80 10.76
N GLY A 61 -5.03 1.67 10.40
CA GLY A 61 -5.59 0.49 9.73
C GLY A 61 -6.12 0.91 8.37
N TRP A 62 -5.63 0.31 7.29
CA TRP A 62 -6.07 0.62 5.94
C TRP A 62 -6.64 -0.64 5.30
N GLU A 63 -7.86 -0.55 4.79
CA GLU A 63 -8.47 -1.53 3.91
C GLU A 63 -8.76 -0.91 2.55
N GLN A 64 -8.29 -1.56 1.48
CA GLN A 64 -8.53 -1.17 0.09
C GLN A 64 -9.29 -2.30 -0.62
N ARG A 65 -10.30 -1.94 -1.41
CA ARG A 65 -11.04 -2.85 -2.29
C ARG A 65 -11.33 -2.16 -3.63
N GLY A 66 -10.43 -2.35 -4.60
CA GLY A 66 -10.53 -1.62 -5.87
C GLY A 66 -10.40 -0.11 -5.62
N GLU A 67 -11.38 0.67 -6.08
CA GLU A 67 -11.42 2.12 -5.85
C GLU A 67 -11.83 2.49 -4.42
N HIS A 68 -12.54 1.60 -3.72
CA HIS A 68 -13.03 1.86 -2.38
C HIS A 68 -11.92 1.68 -1.34
N PHE A 69 -11.92 2.55 -0.33
CA PHE A 69 -10.98 2.46 0.78
C PHE A 69 -11.59 2.90 2.11
N GLN A 70 -11.00 2.40 3.19
CA GLN A 70 -11.23 2.85 4.55
C GLN A 70 -9.88 2.93 5.28
N ILE A 71 -9.61 4.06 5.92
CA ILE A 71 -8.43 4.34 6.73
C ILE A 71 -8.90 4.73 8.13
N ASP A 72 -8.56 3.91 9.11
CA ASP A 72 -8.78 4.18 10.52
C ASP A 72 -7.50 4.73 11.15
N MET A 73 -7.59 5.93 11.71
CA MET A 73 -6.54 6.52 12.53
C MET A 73 -6.83 6.22 14.00
N ARG A 74 -5.82 5.70 14.71
CA ARG A 74 -5.93 5.22 16.08
C ARG A 74 -5.01 5.97 17.02
N ASP A 75 -5.47 6.23 18.23
CA ASP A 75 -4.65 6.77 19.32
C ASP A 75 -3.76 5.68 19.96
N SER A 76 -2.96 6.07 20.95
CA SER A 76 -2.06 5.17 21.69
C SER A 76 -2.79 4.05 22.46
N PHE A 77 -4.11 4.16 22.65
CA PHE A 77 -4.96 3.15 23.28
C PHE A 77 -5.67 2.26 22.26
N GLY A 78 -5.38 2.44 20.96
CA GLY A 78 -5.98 1.67 19.88
C GLY A 78 -7.39 2.11 19.49
N ARG A 79 -7.92 3.21 20.05
CA ARG A 79 -9.26 3.71 19.73
C ARG A 79 -9.24 4.44 18.40
N VAL A 80 -10.24 4.21 17.56
CA VAL A 80 -10.40 4.95 16.29
C VAL A 80 -10.83 6.38 16.61
N VAL A 81 -9.92 7.34 16.38
CA VAL A 81 -10.19 8.77 16.61
C VAL A 81 -10.73 9.45 15.36
N ALA A 82 -10.43 8.90 14.19
CA ALA A 82 -10.95 9.34 12.91
C ALA A 82 -10.93 8.21 11.88
N ARG A 83 -11.91 8.20 10.99
CA ARG A 83 -12.05 7.28 9.86
C ARG A 83 -12.17 8.10 8.58
N ILE A 84 -11.33 7.81 7.59
CA ILE A 84 -11.45 8.35 6.23
C ILE A 84 -11.90 7.21 5.33
N GLN A 85 -12.99 7.38 4.60
CA GLN A 85 -13.49 6.36 3.70
C GLN A 85 -14.05 6.99 2.43
N GLY A 86 -13.97 6.26 1.33
CA GLY A 86 -14.45 6.78 0.05
C GLY A 86 -14.07 5.91 -1.12
N ASP A 87 -14.28 6.49 -2.30
CA ASP A 87 -13.89 5.98 -3.60
C ASP A 87 -13.27 7.12 -4.44
N ASP A 88 -13.09 6.90 -5.74
CA ASP A 88 -12.54 7.89 -6.67
C ASP A 88 -13.49 9.09 -6.92
N ARG A 89 -14.70 9.12 -6.34
CA ARG A 89 -15.71 10.18 -6.52
C ARG A 89 -16.03 10.96 -5.26
N ARG A 90 -16.04 10.31 -4.10
CA ARG A 90 -16.45 10.93 -2.84
C ARG A 90 -15.65 10.37 -1.68
N VAL A 91 -15.11 11.29 -0.88
CA VAL A 91 -14.43 10.95 0.38
C VAL A 91 -15.15 11.59 1.55
N MET A 92 -15.27 10.83 2.64
CA MET A 92 -15.85 11.25 3.90
C MET A 92 -14.86 10.97 5.02
N LEU A 93 -14.71 11.93 5.94
CA LEU A 93 -14.06 11.72 7.22
C LEU A 93 -15.11 11.77 8.32
N THR A 94 -15.04 10.81 9.26
CA THR A 94 -15.83 10.76 10.48
C THR A 94 -14.89 10.77 11.69
N ARG A 95 -15.11 11.66 12.67
CA ARG A 95 -14.37 11.69 13.93
C ARG A 95 -15.10 10.88 15.02
N HIS A 96 -14.40 10.61 16.13
CA HIS A 96 -14.96 9.87 17.25
C HIS A 96 -16.20 10.54 17.89
N ASP A 97 -16.31 11.86 17.79
CA ASP A 97 -17.44 12.66 18.30
C ASP A 97 -18.67 12.62 17.37
N GLY A 98 -18.58 11.87 16.26
CA GLY A 98 -19.64 11.77 15.25
C GLY A 98 -19.64 12.88 14.20
N SER A 99 -18.77 13.90 14.33
CA SER A 99 -18.64 14.93 13.31
C SER A 99 -18.15 14.34 11.99
N THR A 100 -18.72 14.81 10.88
CA THR A 100 -18.37 14.35 9.53
C THR A 100 -17.99 15.50 8.62
N ALA A 101 -17.04 15.25 7.73
CA ALA A 101 -16.64 16.16 6.66
C ALA A 101 -16.58 15.40 5.34
N ARG A 102 -16.86 16.08 4.23
CA ARG A 102 -16.82 15.50 2.88
C ARG A 102 -16.02 16.40 1.96
N ALA A 103 -15.26 15.79 1.06
CA ALA A 103 -14.56 16.51 0.01
C ALA A 103 -14.39 15.64 -1.24
N ALA A 104 -13.90 16.27 -2.31
CA ALA A 104 -13.55 15.59 -3.55
C ALA A 104 -12.30 14.71 -3.43
N SER A 105 -11.44 14.94 -2.43
CA SER A 105 -10.22 14.15 -2.23
C SER A 105 -9.86 13.99 -0.74
N PRO A 106 -9.15 12.90 -0.37
CA PRO A 106 -8.67 12.72 0.99
C PRO A 106 -7.62 13.77 1.39
N GLU A 107 -6.82 14.27 0.44
CA GLU A 107 -5.88 15.38 0.64
C GLU A 107 -6.61 16.66 1.09
N THR A 108 -7.79 16.93 0.52
CA THR A 108 -8.59 18.10 0.88
C THR A 108 -9.12 17.97 2.31
N LEU A 109 -9.60 16.79 2.69
CA LEU A 109 -10.08 16.52 4.06
C LEU A 109 -8.96 16.68 5.07
N THR A 110 -7.80 16.05 4.83
CA THR A 110 -6.67 16.14 5.77
C THR A 110 -6.19 17.58 5.91
N ARG A 111 -6.13 18.36 4.83
CA ARG A 111 -5.79 19.78 4.90
C ARG A 111 -6.77 20.59 5.74
N GLN A 112 -8.08 20.38 5.56
CA GLN A 112 -9.10 21.11 6.32
C GLN A 112 -9.08 20.77 7.82
N LEU A 113 -8.67 19.55 8.18
CA LEU A 113 -8.82 19.04 9.54
C LEU A 113 -7.53 19.11 10.35
N PHE A 114 -6.38 18.99 9.68
CA PHE A 114 -5.05 18.95 10.30
C PHE A 114 -4.11 20.05 9.79
N GLY A 115 -4.53 20.85 8.79
CA GLY A 115 -3.71 21.93 8.21
C GLY A 115 -2.75 21.47 7.10
N TRP A 116 -2.56 20.17 6.90
CA TRP A 116 -1.67 19.59 5.88
C TRP A 116 -2.39 18.56 5.01
N ALA A 117 -1.98 18.47 3.74
CA ALA A 117 -2.55 17.52 2.79
C ALA A 117 -1.74 16.22 2.76
N LEU A 118 -2.26 15.17 3.39
CA LEU A 118 -1.66 13.84 3.31
C LEU A 118 -1.88 13.28 1.90
N PRO A 119 -0.83 12.80 1.19
CA PRO A 119 -0.96 12.28 -0.16
C PRO A 119 -1.56 10.86 -0.17
N VAL A 120 -2.75 10.67 0.39
CA VAL A 120 -3.46 9.38 0.48
C VAL A 120 -3.64 8.76 -0.92
N SER A 121 -3.94 9.60 -1.92
CA SER A 121 -4.10 9.19 -3.32
C SER A 121 -2.81 8.60 -3.90
N GLY A 122 -1.63 9.10 -3.49
CA GLY A 122 -0.33 8.52 -3.85
C GLY A 122 0.03 7.32 -2.98
N LEU A 123 -0.17 7.46 -1.67
CA LEU A 123 0.10 6.41 -0.68
C LEU A 123 -0.62 5.11 -1.02
N ARG A 124 -1.85 5.14 -1.55
CA ARG A 124 -2.60 3.94 -1.96
C ARG A 124 -1.81 3.01 -2.89
N TYR A 125 -0.88 3.57 -3.68
CA TYR A 125 0.04 2.84 -4.55
C TYR A 125 1.41 2.65 -3.89
N TRP A 126 1.97 3.72 -3.34
CA TRP A 126 3.34 3.71 -2.83
C TRP A 126 3.54 2.72 -1.69
N VAL A 127 2.54 2.54 -0.81
CA VAL A 127 2.59 1.55 0.29
C VAL A 127 2.77 0.12 -0.20
N ARG A 128 2.40 -0.18 -1.45
CA ARG A 128 2.55 -1.51 -2.07
C ARG A 128 3.83 -1.63 -2.90
N GLY A 129 4.59 -0.55 -3.04
CA GLY A 129 5.74 -0.49 -3.94
C GLY A 129 5.34 -0.36 -5.41
N LEU A 130 4.21 0.30 -5.67
CA LEU A 130 3.76 0.65 -7.02
C LEU A 130 3.91 2.16 -7.24
N PRO A 131 4.27 2.61 -8.45
CA PRO A 131 4.07 3.99 -8.82
C PRO A 131 2.56 4.26 -8.88
N GLY A 132 2.16 5.49 -8.54
CA GLY A 132 0.78 5.93 -8.67
C GLY A 132 0.33 5.94 -10.13
N ALA A 133 -0.91 5.54 -10.39
CA ALA A 133 -1.56 5.82 -11.65
C ALA A 133 -1.96 7.30 -11.66
N GLN A 134 -1.52 8.07 -12.65
CA GLN A 134 -2.36 9.19 -13.09
C GLN A 134 -2.86 8.80 -14.47
N VAL A 135 -4.13 9.09 -14.70
CA VAL A 135 -4.86 8.87 -15.94
C VAL A 135 -4.28 9.71 -17.10
N ASP A 136 -3.32 10.58 -16.82
CA ASP A 136 -2.72 11.47 -17.80
C ASP A 136 -1.27 11.04 -18.04
N SER A 137 -0.97 10.71 -19.29
CA SER A 137 0.30 10.19 -19.84
C SER A 137 1.59 10.95 -19.46
N LYS A 138 1.52 12.06 -18.73
CA LYS A 138 2.67 12.75 -18.10
C LYS A 138 3.12 12.13 -16.76
N ALA A 139 2.32 11.26 -16.13
CA ALA A 139 2.73 10.52 -14.93
C ALA A 139 3.73 9.38 -15.17
N LEU A 140 4.15 9.19 -16.42
CA LEU A 140 5.30 8.34 -16.78
C LEU A 140 6.65 8.95 -16.34
N ALA A 141 6.71 10.24 -15.97
CA ALA A 141 7.93 10.89 -15.48
C ALA A 141 8.22 10.54 -14.00
N ALA A 142 8.13 9.27 -13.65
CA ALA A 142 8.58 8.76 -12.36
C ALA A 142 10.03 8.30 -12.47
N THR A 143 10.94 8.91 -11.70
CA THR A 143 12.30 8.38 -11.59
C THR A 143 12.30 7.30 -10.53
N ARG A 144 12.82 6.12 -10.84
CA ARG A 144 12.86 4.99 -9.90
C ARG A 144 14.26 4.39 -9.79
N LYS A 145 14.57 3.90 -8.60
CA LYS A 145 15.72 3.02 -8.35
C LYS A 145 15.19 1.71 -7.80
N LEU A 146 15.70 0.61 -8.34
CA LEU A 146 15.35 -0.74 -7.90
C LEU A 146 16.45 -1.31 -7.00
N ASP A 147 16.09 -2.21 -6.10
CA ASP A 147 17.04 -3.10 -5.44
C ASP A 147 17.40 -4.30 -6.33
N VAL A 148 18.31 -5.16 -5.86
CA VAL A 148 18.76 -6.36 -6.58
C VAL A 148 17.67 -7.41 -6.77
N ARG A 149 16.54 -7.30 -6.07
CA ARG A 149 15.37 -8.18 -6.20
C ARG A 149 14.29 -7.60 -7.11
N GLY A 150 14.56 -6.47 -7.77
CA GLY A 150 13.60 -5.80 -8.65
C GLY A 150 12.47 -5.09 -7.90
N ARG A 151 12.67 -4.72 -6.63
CA ARG A 151 11.70 -3.96 -5.83
C ARG A 151 12.07 -2.48 -5.81
N LEU A 152 11.11 -1.58 -5.61
CA LEU A 152 11.44 -0.15 -5.45
C LEU A 152 12.35 0.04 -4.24
N LYS A 153 13.47 0.71 -4.45
CA LYS A 153 14.31 1.28 -3.39
C LYS A 153 14.01 2.77 -3.20
N HIS A 154 13.68 3.45 -4.29
CA HIS A 154 13.37 4.88 -4.31
C HIS A 154 12.47 5.22 -5.51
N LEU A 155 11.56 6.17 -5.32
CA LEU A 155 10.62 6.66 -6.33
C LEU A 155 10.43 8.18 -6.17
N GLU A 156 10.61 8.92 -7.25
CA GLU A 156 10.20 10.33 -7.37
C GLU A 156 8.96 10.41 -8.24
N GLN A 157 7.86 10.96 -7.72
CA GLN A 157 6.60 11.10 -8.46
C GLN A 157 5.77 12.28 -7.96
N SER A 158 5.32 13.14 -8.88
CA SER A 158 4.39 14.25 -8.58
C SER A 158 4.86 15.18 -7.45
N GLY A 159 6.17 15.47 -7.38
CA GLY A 159 6.75 16.30 -6.31
C GLY A 159 7.01 15.58 -4.99
N TRP A 160 6.76 14.26 -4.94
CA TRP A 160 7.03 13.41 -3.79
C TRP A 160 8.23 12.50 -4.03
N SER A 161 9.10 12.44 -3.03
CA SER A 161 10.20 11.49 -2.92
C SER A 161 9.82 10.38 -1.95
N VAL A 162 9.89 9.12 -2.40
CA VAL A 162 9.51 7.93 -1.64
C VAL A 162 10.69 6.99 -1.51
N ASP A 163 11.18 6.82 -0.28
CA ASP A 163 12.22 5.87 0.08
C ASP A 163 11.62 4.60 0.68
N TYR A 164 12.00 3.46 0.11
CA TYR A 164 11.60 2.14 0.55
C TYR A 164 12.69 1.55 1.44
N GLN A 165 12.49 1.63 2.74
CA GLN A 165 13.53 1.34 3.74
C GLN A 165 13.55 -0.13 4.17
N ALA A 166 12.41 -0.80 4.10
CA ALA A 166 12.31 -2.23 4.42
C ALA A 166 11.17 -2.87 3.64
N TYR A 167 11.32 -4.17 3.41
CA TYR A 167 10.28 -5.06 2.88
C TYR A 167 10.06 -6.19 3.88
N GLN A 168 8.83 -6.67 3.96
CA GLN A 168 8.45 -7.86 4.72
C GLN A 168 7.96 -8.94 3.78
N ASP A 169 8.23 -10.18 4.14
CA ASP A 169 7.68 -11.32 3.44
C ASP A 169 6.18 -11.37 3.71
N ALA A 170 5.41 -11.28 2.63
CA ALA A 170 3.97 -11.37 2.61
C ALA A 170 3.63 -12.30 1.46
N GLU A 171 2.73 -13.25 1.66
CA GLU A 171 2.29 -14.13 0.57
C GLU A 171 1.25 -13.39 -0.30
N PRO A 172 1.30 -13.49 -1.63
CA PRO A 172 2.27 -14.26 -2.44
C PRO A 172 3.53 -13.48 -2.84
N ILE A 173 3.65 -12.21 -2.44
CA ILE A 173 4.74 -11.32 -2.83
C ILE A 173 5.15 -10.39 -1.69
N ALA A 174 6.45 -10.28 -1.39
CA ALA A 174 6.96 -9.39 -0.36
C ALA A 174 6.50 -7.94 -0.57
N LEU A 175 6.12 -7.23 0.48
CA LEU A 175 5.57 -5.87 0.41
C LEU A 175 6.43 -4.89 1.22
N PRO A 176 6.37 -3.57 0.94
CA PRO A 176 7.04 -2.60 1.79
C PRO A 176 6.57 -2.73 3.25
N GLY A 177 7.54 -2.87 4.16
CA GLY A 177 7.33 -2.82 5.60
C GLY A 177 7.62 -1.45 6.20
N LYS A 178 8.36 -0.61 5.46
CA LYS A 178 8.71 0.74 5.91
C LYS A 178 8.97 1.66 4.73
N ILE A 179 8.21 2.76 4.66
CA ILE A 179 8.41 3.81 3.67
C ILE A 179 8.56 5.18 4.34
N ALA A 180 9.38 6.03 3.73
CA ALA A 180 9.43 7.46 4.04
C ALA A 180 9.06 8.23 2.78
N VAL A 181 8.14 9.17 2.91
CA VAL A 181 7.58 9.98 1.83
C VAL A 181 7.82 11.44 2.19
N THR A 182 8.46 12.20 1.30
CA THR A 182 8.78 13.60 1.55
C THR A 182 8.40 14.47 0.35
N GLY A 183 7.89 15.67 0.62
CA GLY A 183 7.43 16.58 -0.42
C GLY A 183 6.46 17.61 0.15
N HIS A 184 6.36 18.79 -0.47
CA HIS A 184 5.45 19.85 -0.05
C HIS A 184 5.53 20.18 1.46
N ASP A 185 6.76 20.30 1.97
CA ASP A 185 7.07 20.54 3.40
C ASP A 185 6.55 19.46 4.38
N LEU A 186 6.12 18.33 3.86
CA LEU A 186 5.63 17.20 4.62
C LEU A 186 6.66 16.07 4.61
N ARG A 187 6.92 15.49 5.78
CA ARG A 187 7.67 14.24 5.93
C ARG A 187 6.76 13.20 6.57
N VAL A 188 6.37 12.21 5.80
CA VAL A 188 5.51 11.10 6.22
C VAL A 188 6.37 9.86 6.35
N LYS A 189 6.20 9.11 7.43
CA LYS A 189 6.83 7.80 7.59
C LYS A 189 5.76 6.80 7.99
N LEU A 190 5.72 5.70 7.28
CA LEU A 190 4.81 4.59 7.53
C LEU A 190 5.65 3.36 7.86
N ILE A 191 5.34 2.74 8.99
CA ILE A 191 5.84 1.42 9.36
C ILE A 191 4.65 0.48 9.32
N VAL A 192 4.69 -0.50 8.44
CA VAL A 192 3.67 -1.53 8.32
C VAL A 192 4.00 -2.65 9.30
N GLU A 193 2.99 -3.06 10.07
CA GLU A 193 3.09 -4.15 11.04
C GLU A 193 2.56 -5.45 10.44
N THR A 194 1.41 -5.39 9.77
CA THR A 194 0.81 -6.55 9.11
C THR A 194 0.32 -6.20 7.72
N TRP A 195 0.37 -7.19 6.83
CA TRP A 195 -0.30 -7.19 5.54
C TRP A 195 -1.27 -8.36 5.48
N GLU A 196 -2.44 -8.11 4.90
CA GLU A 196 -3.36 -9.17 4.49
C GLU A 196 -3.73 -8.95 3.03
N MET A 197 -3.61 -10.02 2.24
CA MET A 197 -4.02 -10.06 0.84
C MET A 197 -5.24 -10.98 0.75
N PRO A 198 -6.46 -10.46 0.95
CA PRO A 198 -7.65 -11.29 0.93
C PRO A 198 -7.85 -11.88 -0.47
N ASP A 199 -8.11 -13.18 -0.52
CA ASP A 199 -8.48 -13.85 -1.76
C ASP A 199 -9.82 -13.29 -2.26
N VAL A 200 -9.80 -12.70 -3.46
CA VAL A 200 -10.98 -12.15 -4.13
C VAL A 200 -12.01 -13.25 -4.49
N SER A 201 -11.62 -14.52 -4.50
CA SER A 201 -12.53 -15.65 -4.75
C SER A 201 -13.34 -16.09 -3.52
N ALA A 202 -12.95 -15.67 -2.30
CA ALA A 202 -13.51 -16.18 -1.05
C ALA A 202 -14.73 -15.42 -0.51
N GLN A 203 -15.26 -14.42 -1.23
CA GLN A 203 -16.29 -13.51 -0.72
C GLN A 203 -17.69 -13.65 -1.35
N TRP A 204 -17.92 -14.68 -2.18
CA TRP A 204 -19.29 -15.09 -2.52
C TRP A 204 -19.67 -16.31 -1.66
N ARG A 205 -20.33 -16.05 -0.52
CA ARG A 205 -21.28 -16.94 0.15
C ARG A 205 -22.26 -16.09 0.93
#